data_AF-A0A2E0YQI2-F1
#
_entry.id   AF-A0A2E0YQI2-F1
#
_cell.length_a   1.000
_cell.length_b   1.000
_cell.length_c   1.000
_cell.angle_alpha   90.00
_cell.angle_beta   90.00
_cell.angle_gamma   90.00
#
_symmetry.space_group_name_H-M   'P 1'
#
loop_
_entity.id
_entity.type
_entity.pdbx_description
1 polymer ?
#
loop_
_entity_poly.entity_id
_entity_poly.type
_entity_poly.pdbx_seq_one_letter_code
_entity_poly.pdbx_strand_id
1 'polypeptide(L)'
;MKKLLKPASIVFYILTALVFFLLGLFFAGAIGAGKNQGLAGGAIVLGYGVLFGGLAFLSSFIIAYHVVHKWIVRLNWILLLFLGIGYGVTHYRYLQRNQEQMPSEKERIERSSTEPISMLAPAKINTRKNLLPKKKSLKGLDGVEIGLGFFKPNFYEYPHCYFYGNINWEKGVAEHLPQDSIALQQDPSGGFVLKSAPPYLWPEYHHTPHGEFYFKVIAEGHDFVKVVVNQKTGQITYLDKNKGKLLHWPEFLLQLNAITLLAEHPQSLRLKPLAHSGLLSEAYERLIPLAVQGDWLQVAVRNDKQQTSTQGWVRWRDHEKLLIAYHFSD
;
A
#
# COMPACT_ATOMS: atom_id res chain seq x y z
N MET A 1 -22.13 27.14 -43.33
CA MET A 1 -20.94 27.10 -42.43
C MET A 1 -20.75 28.34 -41.56
N LYS A 2 -20.92 29.59 -42.04
CA LYS A 2 -20.71 30.84 -41.25
C LYS A 2 -21.51 30.94 -39.92
N LYS A 3 -22.60 30.18 -39.74
CA LYS A 3 -23.41 30.17 -38.51
C LYS A 3 -22.81 29.32 -37.38
N LEU A 4 -22.03 28.28 -37.70
CA LEU A 4 -21.50 27.33 -36.71
C LEU A 4 -20.29 27.89 -35.95
N LEU A 5 -19.52 28.78 -36.59
CA LEU A 5 -18.30 29.36 -36.03
C LEU A 5 -18.55 30.71 -35.32
N LYS A 6 -19.81 31.08 -35.08
CA LYS A 6 -20.10 32.28 -34.30
C LYS A 6 -19.68 32.05 -32.84
N PRO A 7 -19.12 33.06 -32.15
CA PRO A 7 -18.70 32.91 -30.75
C PRO A 7 -19.79 32.34 -29.83
N ALA A 8 -21.04 32.81 -29.98
CA ALA A 8 -22.15 32.30 -29.19
C ALA A 8 -22.47 30.82 -29.43
N SER A 9 -22.26 30.32 -30.66
CA SER A 9 -22.47 28.92 -31.00
C SER A 9 -21.35 28.03 -30.42
N ILE A 10 -20.11 28.50 -30.43
CA ILE A 10 -18.98 27.80 -29.80
C ILE A 10 -19.21 27.66 -28.29
N VAL A 11 -19.62 28.75 -27.64
CA VAL A 11 -19.98 28.75 -26.21
C VAL A 11 -21.15 27.80 -25.95
N PHE A 12 -22.14 27.75 -26.84
CA PHE A 12 -23.27 26.82 -26.73
C PHE A 12 -22.82 25.36 -26.75
N TYR A 13 -21.89 24.99 -27.63
CA TYR A 13 -21.39 23.62 -27.73
C TYR A 13 -20.71 23.17 -26.43
N ILE A 14 -19.82 24.01 -25.90
CA ILE A 14 -19.08 23.73 -24.66
C ILE A 14 -20.04 23.67 -23.46
N LEU A 15 -20.93 24.65 -23.32
CA LEU A 15 -21.90 24.67 -22.23
C LEU A 15 -22.86 23.47 -22.27
N THR A 16 -23.34 23.10 -23.46
CA THR A 16 -24.22 21.95 -23.63
C THR A 16 -23.49 20.66 -23.21
N ALA A 17 -22.24 20.48 -23.64
CA ALA A 17 -21.44 19.32 -23.24
C ALA A 17 -21.25 19.23 -21.73
N LEU A 18 -20.89 20.35 -21.06
CA LEU A 18 -20.65 20.39 -19.62
C LEU A 18 -21.92 20.15 -18.80
N VAL A 19 -23.04 20.77 -19.17
CA VAL A 19 -24.32 20.59 -18.45
C VAL A 19 -24.82 19.16 -18.57
N PHE A 20 -24.76 18.57 -19.77
CA PHE A 20 -25.19 17.19 -19.96
C PHE A 20 -24.22 16.17 -19.37
N PHE A 21 -22.93 16.49 -19.29
CA PHE A 21 -21.97 15.70 -18.53
C PHE A 21 -22.37 15.63 -17.06
N LEU A 22 -22.66 16.78 -16.42
CA LEU A 22 -23.15 16.81 -15.03
C LEU A 22 -24.47 16.05 -14.86
N LEU A 23 -25.42 16.23 -15.79
CA LEU A 23 -26.67 15.45 -15.78
C LEU A 23 -26.42 13.94 -15.87
N GLY A 24 -25.45 13.52 -16.69
CA GLY A 24 -25.01 12.12 -16.78
C GLY A 24 -24.46 11.59 -15.46
N LEU A 25 -23.64 12.38 -14.75
CA LEU A 25 -23.15 12.02 -13.42
C LEU A 25 -24.30 11.87 -12.39
N PHE A 26 -25.25 12.82 -12.39
CA PHE A 26 -26.42 12.76 -11.50
C PHE A 26 -27.32 11.57 -11.82
N PHE A 27 -27.56 11.31 -13.10
CA PHE A 27 -28.34 10.16 -13.57
C PHE A 27 -27.71 8.84 -13.15
N ALA A 28 -26.39 8.67 -13.38
CA ALA A 28 -25.65 7.49 -12.95
C ALA A 28 -25.69 7.28 -11.43
N GLY A 29 -25.63 8.38 -10.66
CA GLY A 29 -25.81 8.35 -9.22
C GLY A 29 -27.23 7.91 -8.80
N ALA A 30 -28.26 8.40 -9.48
CA ALA A 30 -29.66 8.09 -9.19
C ALA A 30 -29.99 6.61 -9.44
N ILE A 31 -29.52 6.04 -10.56
CA ILE A 31 -29.71 4.63 -10.89
C ILE A 31 -28.74 3.69 -10.14
N GLY A 32 -27.78 4.26 -9.40
CA GLY A 32 -26.79 3.49 -8.65
C GLY A 32 -25.78 2.73 -9.53
N ALA A 33 -25.46 3.24 -10.71
CA ALA A 33 -24.63 2.55 -11.71
C ALA A 33 -23.23 2.13 -11.20
N GLY A 34 -22.71 2.80 -10.17
CA GLY A 34 -21.43 2.49 -9.54
C GLY A 34 -21.51 1.83 -8.16
N LYS A 35 -22.70 1.47 -7.67
CA LYS A 35 -22.84 0.88 -6.32
C LYS A 35 -22.17 -0.50 -6.28
N ASN A 36 -21.41 -0.76 -5.21
CA ASN A 36 -20.69 -2.01 -4.94
C ASN A 36 -19.56 -2.37 -5.92
N GLN A 37 -19.15 -1.45 -6.79
CA GLN A 37 -18.07 -1.69 -7.77
C GLN A 37 -16.71 -1.14 -7.32
N GLY A 38 -16.59 -0.68 -6.06
CA GLY A 38 -15.34 -0.13 -5.52
C GLY A 38 -14.77 1.00 -6.39
N LEU A 39 -13.48 0.92 -6.72
CA LEU A 39 -12.77 1.91 -7.55
C LEU A 39 -13.36 2.01 -8.98
N ALA A 40 -13.86 0.90 -9.54
CA ALA A 40 -14.49 0.88 -10.85
C ALA A 40 -15.82 1.66 -10.89
N GLY A 41 -16.48 1.81 -9.74
CA GLY A 41 -17.71 2.60 -9.62
C GLY A 41 -17.51 4.05 -10.04
N GLY A 42 -16.35 4.65 -9.72
CA GLY A 42 -16.02 6.01 -10.15
C GLY A 42 -15.87 6.13 -11.67
N ALA A 43 -15.18 5.18 -12.29
CA ALA A 43 -15.01 5.13 -13.74
C ALA A 43 -16.34 4.92 -14.47
N ILE A 44 -17.23 4.07 -13.95
CA ILE A 44 -18.57 3.85 -14.53
C ILE A 44 -19.38 5.14 -14.49
N VAL A 45 -19.42 5.83 -13.35
CA VAL A 45 -20.16 7.10 -13.20
C VAL A 45 -19.59 8.18 -14.12
N LEU A 46 -18.26 8.30 -14.22
CA LEU A 46 -17.60 9.18 -15.19
C LEU A 46 -17.95 8.83 -16.63
N GLY A 47 -18.01 7.53 -16.97
CA GLY A 47 -18.38 7.05 -18.29
C GLY A 47 -19.78 7.52 -18.72
N TYR A 48 -20.76 7.47 -17.81
CA TYR A 48 -22.09 8.05 -18.07
C TYR A 48 -22.04 9.55 -18.32
N GLY A 49 -21.22 10.29 -17.56
CA GLY A 49 -20.98 11.70 -17.82
C GLY A 49 -20.45 11.94 -19.24
N VAL A 50 -19.39 11.22 -19.63
CA VAL A 50 -18.77 11.35 -20.97
C VAL A 50 -19.76 11.00 -22.08
N LEU A 51 -20.53 9.92 -21.92
CA LEU A 51 -21.52 9.48 -22.91
C LEU A 51 -22.61 10.53 -23.13
N PHE A 52 -23.19 11.07 -22.05
CA PHE A 52 -24.22 12.11 -22.14
C PHE A 52 -23.66 13.42 -22.70
N GLY A 53 -22.47 13.83 -22.24
CA GLY A 53 -21.79 15.03 -22.74
C GLY A 53 -21.46 14.93 -24.23
N GLY A 54 -20.96 13.76 -24.69
CA GLY A 54 -20.63 13.52 -26.09
C GLY A 54 -21.86 13.53 -27.01
N LEU A 55 -22.94 12.85 -26.63
CA LEU A 55 -24.20 12.86 -27.38
C LEU A 55 -24.80 14.27 -27.46
N ALA A 56 -24.78 15.01 -26.35
CA ALA A 56 -25.28 16.37 -26.30
C ALA A 56 -24.41 17.33 -27.12
N PHE A 57 -23.09 17.15 -27.11
CA PHE A 57 -22.16 17.91 -27.93
C PHE A 57 -22.43 17.71 -29.43
N LEU A 58 -22.61 16.47 -29.88
CA LEU A 58 -22.98 16.19 -31.28
C LEU A 58 -24.33 16.80 -31.66
N SER A 59 -25.34 16.66 -30.79
CA SER A 59 -26.67 17.22 -30.98
C SER A 59 -26.65 18.76 -31.04
N SER A 60 -25.74 19.39 -30.29
CA SER A 60 -25.62 20.84 -30.24
C SER A 60 -25.25 21.47 -31.59
N PHE A 61 -24.49 20.76 -32.45
CA PHE A 61 -24.19 21.23 -33.82
C PHE A 61 -25.44 21.27 -34.69
N ILE A 62 -26.30 20.25 -34.60
CA ILE A 62 -27.55 20.16 -35.35
C ILE A 62 -28.50 21.27 -34.89
N ILE A 63 -28.62 21.47 -33.57
CA ILE A 63 -29.46 22.52 -32.99
C ILE A 63 -28.97 23.90 -33.41
N ALA A 64 -27.66 24.18 -33.31
CA ALA A 64 -27.11 25.47 -33.70
C ALA A 64 -27.18 25.75 -35.21
N TYR A 65 -27.29 24.71 -36.03
CA TYR A 65 -27.50 24.86 -37.47
C TYR A 65 -28.93 25.37 -37.79
N HIS A 66 -29.94 24.85 -37.09
CA HIS A 66 -31.34 25.16 -37.36
C HIS A 66 -31.90 26.34 -36.54
N VAL A 67 -31.34 26.62 -35.37
CA VAL A 67 -31.88 27.63 -34.45
C VAL A 67 -31.35 29.05 -34.78
N VAL A 68 -32.22 30.05 -34.64
CA VAL A 68 -31.86 31.45 -34.85
C VAL A 68 -30.92 31.93 -33.75
N HIS A 69 -29.92 32.73 -34.11
CA HIS A 69 -28.86 33.19 -33.21
C HIS A 69 -29.37 33.81 -31.88
N LYS A 70 -30.46 34.60 -31.90
CA LYS A 70 -31.05 35.19 -30.70
C LYS A 70 -31.49 34.14 -29.67
N TRP A 71 -31.95 32.97 -30.13
CA TRP A 71 -32.35 31.87 -29.25
C TRP A 71 -31.15 31.13 -28.67
N ILE A 72 -30.05 30.99 -29.44
CA ILE A 72 -28.80 30.38 -28.94
C ILE A 72 -28.25 31.19 -27.75
N VAL A 73 -28.26 32.52 -27.84
CA VAL A 73 -27.82 33.40 -26.74
C VAL A 73 -28.66 33.19 -25.47
N ARG A 74 -29.99 33.05 -25.62
CA ARG A 74 -30.88 32.77 -24.48
C ARG A 74 -30.63 31.38 -23.88
N LEU A 75 -30.43 30.37 -24.74
CA LEU A 75 -30.10 29.01 -24.29
C LEU A 75 -28.77 28.97 -23.51
N ASN A 76 -27.75 29.73 -23.92
CA ASN A 76 -26.49 29.82 -23.18
C ASN A 76 -26.70 30.32 -21.75
N TRP A 77 -27.51 31.36 -21.56
CA TRP A 77 -27.83 31.88 -20.23
C TRP A 77 -28.56 30.84 -19.37
N ILE A 78 -29.49 30.09 -19.96
CA ILE A 78 -30.20 29.01 -19.27
C ILE A 78 -29.23 27.89 -18.89
N LEU A 79 -28.35 27.46 -19.80
CA LEU A 79 -27.34 26.43 -19.54
C LEU A 79 -26.35 26.86 -18.46
N LEU A 80 -25.94 28.13 -18.46
CA LEU A 80 -25.06 28.69 -17.43
C LEU A 80 -25.73 28.68 -16.06
N LEU A 81 -27.02 29.03 -15.98
CA LEU A 81 -27.81 28.92 -14.76
C LEU A 81 -27.86 27.47 -14.25
N PHE A 82 -28.12 26.49 -15.12
CA PHE A 82 -28.11 25.08 -14.75
C PHE A 82 -26.74 24.61 -14.25
N LEU A 83 -25.66 25.07 -14.88
CA LEU A 83 -24.30 24.77 -14.45
C LEU A 83 -24.03 25.32 -13.04
N GLY A 84 -24.46 26.56 -12.77
CA GLY A 84 -24.36 27.19 -11.45
C GLY A 84 -25.14 26.45 -10.37
N ILE A 85 -26.38 26.01 -10.68
CA ILE A 85 -27.19 25.20 -9.77
C ILE A 85 -26.51 23.85 -9.52
N GLY A 86 -26.03 23.18 -10.57
CA GLY A 86 -25.32 21.91 -10.46
C GLY A 86 -24.09 22.01 -9.56
N TYR A 87 -23.26 23.04 -9.78
CA TYR A 87 -22.11 23.33 -8.94
C TYR A 87 -22.53 23.58 -7.47
N GLY A 88 -23.52 24.43 -7.24
CA GLY A 88 -24.04 24.72 -5.90
C GLY A 88 -24.51 23.47 -5.16
N VAL A 89 -25.25 22.57 -5.82
CA VAL A 89 -25.70 21.29 -5.25
C VAL A 89 -24.51 20.38 -4.92
N THR A 90 -23.53 20.25 -5.83
CA THR A 90 -22.34 19.43 -5.56
C THR A 90 -21.50 19.98 -4.41
N HIS A 91 -21.32 21.29 -4.34
CA HIS A 91 -20.57 21.97 -3.29
C HIS A 91 -21.28 21.86 -1.93
N TYR A 92 -22.61 22.04 -1.91
CA TYR A 92 -23.41 21.85 -0.70
C TYR A 92 -23.31 20.41 -0.17
N ARG A 93 -23.43 19.41 -1.05
CA ARG A 93 -23.24 17.99 -0.68
C ARG A 93 -21.83 17.69 -0.16
N TYR A 94 -20.82 18.31 -0.74
CA TYR A 94 -19.44 18.19 -0.28
C TYR A 94 -19.28 18.75 1.14
N LEU A 95 -19.82 19.95 1.39
CA LEU A 95 -19.79 20.58 2.71
C LEU A 95 -20.56 19.77 3.76
N GLN A 96 -21.73 19.24 3.40
CA GLN A 96 -22.55 18.38 4.27
C GLN A 96 -21.79 17.10 4.66
N ARG A 97 -21.09 16.45 3.72
CA ARG A 97 -20.26 15.27 4.02
C ARG A 97 -19.13 15.58 5.00
N ASN A 98 -18.50 16.74 4.85
CA ASN A 98 -17.44 17.17 5.77
C ASN A 98 -17.99 17.50 7.16
N GLN A 99 -19.21 18.06 7.23
CA GLN A 99 -19.88 18.36 8.50
C GLN A 99 -20.41 17.12 9.21
N GLU A 100 -20.88 16.09 8.50
CA GLU A 100 -21.37 14.83 9.07
C GLU A 100 -20.24 13.91 9.57
N GLN A 101 -19.00 14.11 9.09
CA GLN A 101 -17.82 13.40 9.60
C GLN A 101 -17.28 13.98 10.91
N MET A 102 -17.68 15.19 11.30
CA MET A 102 -17.26 15.88 12.52
C MET A 102 -18.13 15.71 13.81
N PRO A 103 -19.42 15.26 13.83
CA PRO A 103 -20.21 15.25 15.07
C PRO A 103 -20.30 13.89 15.77
N SER A 104 -19.86 12.78 15.17
CA SER A 104 -20.05 11.43 15.76
C SER A 104 -19.01 11.02 16.81
N GLU A 105 -18.00 11.85 17.08
CA GLU A 105 -16.97 11.54 18.06
C GLU A 105 -17.48 11.62 19.51
N LYS A 106 -18.54 12.41 19.78
CA LYS A 106 -19.14 12.51 21.13
C LYS A 106 -20.13 11.38 21.45
N GLU A 107 -20.86 10.83 20.48
CA GLU A 107 -21.82 9.74 20.75
C GLU A 107 -21.17 8.34 20.80
N ARG A 108 -19.97 8.16 20.22
CA ARG A 108 -19.27 6.86 20.27
C ARG A 108 -18.56 6.59 21.59
N ILE A 109 -18.27 7.63 22.38
CA ILE A 109 -17.63 7.50 23.70
C ILE A 109 -18.61 6.97 24.75
N GLU A 110 -19.92 7.24 24.63
CA GLU A 110 -20.91 6.80 25.63
C GLU A 110 -21.47 5.39 25.41
N ARG A 111 -21.33 4.79 24.23
CA ARG A 111 -21.86 3.42 23.95
C ARG A 111 -20.85 2.28 24.09
N SER A 112 -19.59 2.57 24.42
CA SER A 112 -18.58 1.54 24.70
C SER A 112 -18.46 1.25 26.20
N SER A 113 -19.60 1.05 26.88
CA SER A 113 -19.63 0.37 28.17
C SER A 113 -20.13 -1.06 27.95
N THR A 114 -19.22 -1.97 28.25
CA THR A 114 -19.23 -3.43 28.16
C THR A 114 -20.53 -4.11 28.63
N GLU A 115 -21.09 -4.99 27.80
CA GLU A 115 -21.74 -6.21 28.26
C GLU A 115 -20.99 -7.44 27.69
N PRO A 116 -20.65 -8.45 28.51
CA PRO A 116 -19.94 -9.63 28.07
C PRO A 116 -20.88 -10.55 27.26
N ILE A 117 -20.67 -10.63 25.96
CA ILE A 117 -21.32 -11.65 25.13
C ILE A 117 -20.63 -12.99 25.41
N SER A 118 -21.40 -13.88 26.04
CA SER A 118 -21.15 -15.30 26.21
C SER A 118 -20.65 -15.94 24.91
N MET A 119 -19.52 -16.63 24.99
CA MET A 119 -18.87 -17.32 23.88
C MET A 119 -19.83 -18.35 23.27
N LEU A 120 -20.26 -18.12 22.02
CA LEU A 120 -20.78 -19.21 21.21
C LEU A 120 -19.61 -20.02 20.66
N ALA A 121 -19.72 -21.33 20.87
CA ALA A 121 -18.72 -22.35 20.59
C ALA A 121 -18.17 -22.29 19.15
N PRO A 122 -16.86 -22.55 18.95
CA PRO A 122 -16.28 -22.60 17.62
C PRO A 122 -16.87 -23.74 16.80
N ALA A 123 -17.34 -23.39 15.59
CA ALA A 123 -17.73 -24.35 14.58
C ALA A 123 -16.56 -25.30 14.27
N LYS A 124 -16.87 -26.61 14.26
CA LYS A 124 -15.92 -27.70 13.99
C LYS A 124 -15.26 -27.49 12.63
N ILE A 125 -13.98 -27.13 12.66
CA ILE A 125 -13.09 -27.16 11.50
C ILE A 125 -12.83 -28.63 11.16
N ASN A 126 -13.37 -29.08 10.03
CA ASN A 126 -12.98 -30.33 9.40
C ASN A 126 -11.60 -30.17 8.76
N THR A 127 -10.56 -30.26 9.59
CA THR A 127 -9.17 -30.31 9.13
C THR A 127 -8.93 -31.66 8.45
N ARG A 128 -8.94 -31.67 7.11
CA ARG A 128 -8.40 -32.78 6.32
C ARG A 128 -6.93 -32.96 6.73
N LYS A 129 -6.65 -34.05 7.45
CA LYS A 129 -5.31 -34.57 7.71
C LYS A 129 -4.60 -34.73 6.36
N ASN A 130 -3.58 -33.90 6.11
CA ASN A 130 -2.45 -34.30 5.29
C ASN A 130 -1.17 -33.72 5.92
N LEU A 131 -0.39 -34.64 6.48
CA LEU A 131 1.06 -34.60 6.63
C LEU A 131 1.66 -33.47 7.49
N LEU A 132 1.57 -33.66 8.81
CA LEU A 132 2.59 -33.16 9.75
C LEU A 132 3.89 -33.96 9.57
N PRO A 133 5.06 -33.34 9.39
CA PRO A 133 6.30 -33.95 9.83
C PRO A 133 6.46 -33.75 11.35
N LYS A 134 7.03 -34.79 11.97
CA LYS A 134 7.23 -34.99 13.40
C LYS A 134 7.91 -33.81 14.12
N LYS A 135 7.47 -33.59 15.36
CA LYS A 135 8.18 -32.89 16.44
C LYS A 135 9.69 -33.22 16.42
N LYS A 136 10.52 -32.21 16.13
CA LYS A 136 11.93 -32.16 16.52
C LYS A 136 12.11 -31.00 17.50
N SER A 137 12.87 -31.28 18.56
CA SER A 137 13.25 -30.37 19.62
C SER A 137 13.88 -29.08 19.08
N LEU A 138 13.60 -27.95 19.75
CA LEU A 138 14.32 -26.68 19.59
C LEU A 138 15.84 -26.91 19.73
N LYS A 139 16.55 -26.92 18.60
CA LYS A 139 17.99 -26.68 18.45
C LYS A 139 18.16 -26.09 17.05
N GLY A 140 18.65 -24.86 16.98
CA GLY A 140 19.18 -24.22 15.78
C GLY A 140 18.14 -23.83 14.73
N LEU A 141 18.09 -22.53 14.40
CA LEU A 141 17.63 -22.02 13.11
C LEU A 141 18.60 -22.44 11.97
N ASP A 142 19.06 -23.70 11.98
CA ASP A 142 19.87 -24.28 10.91
C ASP A 142 18.92 -24.75 9.81
N GLY A 143 18.67 -23.87 8.83
CA GLY A 143 17.89 -24.19 7.63
C GLY A 143 16.76 -23.23 7.30
N VAL A 144 16.60 -22.12 8.03
CA VAL A 144 15.73 -21.04 7.54
C VAL A 144 16.51 -20.28 6.50
N GLU A 145 16.24 -20.59 5.23
CA GLU A 145 16.70 -19.82 4.07
C GLU A 145 16.67 -18.32 4.42
N ILE A 146 17.80 -17.66 4.27
CA ILE A 146 18.00 -16.19 4.33
C ILE A 146 16.80 -15.41 3.76
N GLY A 147 16.10 -15.96 2.76
CA GLY A 147 14.98 -15.31 2.10
C GLY A 147 15.46 -14.21 1.15
N LEU A 148 14.53 -13.54 0.48
CA LEU A 148 14.84 -12.51 -0.50
C LEU A 148 15.08 -11.12 0.13
N GLY A 149 14.67 -10.95 1.38
CA GLY A 149 14.72 -9.70 2.14
C GLY A 149 13.42 -9.52 2.92
N PHE A 150 12.89 -8.29 2.93
CA PHE A 150 11.70 -7.91 3.69
C PHE A 150 10.63 -7.27 2.81
N PHE A 151 9.38 -7.45 3.19
CA PHE A 151 8.26 -6.68 2.67
C PHE A 151 7.74 -5.76 3.75
N LYS A 152 7.66 -4.46 3.42
CA LYS A 152 7.13 -3.40 4.29
C LYS A 152 5.80 -2.90 3.72
N PRO A 153 4.65 -3.24 4.31
CA PRO A 153 3.37 -2.68 3.87
C PRO A 153 3.35 -1.15 4.01
N ASN A 154 2.65 -0.47 3.12
CA ASN A 154 2.51 0.99 3.15
C ASN A 154 1.17 1.39 3.82
N PHE A 155 1.18 1.51 5.14
CA PHE A 155 -0.03 1.90 5.89
C PHE A 155 -0.41 3.38 5.77
N TYR A 156 0.47 4.22 5.19
CA TYR A 156 0.13 5.61 4.91
C TYR A 156 -0.90 5.74 3.81
N GLU A 157 -0.80 4.88 2.79
CA GLU A 157 -1.69 4.86 1.64
C GLU A 157 -2.78 3.78 1.78
N TYR A 158 -2.42 2.64 2.38
CA TYR A 158 -3.30 1.48 2.51
C TYR A 158 -3.51 1.14 3.99
N PRO A 159 -4.60 1.59 4.63
CA PRO A 159 -4.83 1.35 6.07
C PRO A 159 -5.02 -0.14 6.41
N HIS A 160 -5.23 -0.99 5.40
CA HIS A 160 -5.38 -2.43 5.53
C HIS A 160 -4.30 -3.19 4.75
N CYS A 161 -3.62 -4.10 5.43
CA CYS A 161 -2.76 -5.11 4.81
C CYS A 161 -3.47 -6.46 4.89
N TYR A 162 -3.91 -6.98 3.74
CA TYR A 162 -4.64 -8.25 3.65
C TYR A 162 -3.70 -9.44 3.51
N PHE A 163 -4.08 -10.53 4.16
CA PHE A 163 -3.38 -11.82 4.13
C PHE A 163 -4.16 -12.81 3.28
N TYR A 164 -3.52 -13.38 2.28
CA TYR A 164 -4.12 -14.35 1.36
C TYR A 164 -3.56 -15.74 1.63
N GLY A 165 -4.45 -16.73 1.66
CA GLY A 165 -4.09 -18.13 1.85
C GLY A 165 -3.73 -18.82 0.54
N ASN A 166 -4.70 -19.51 -0.06
CA ASN A 166 -4.47 -20.28 -1.29
C ASN A 166 -4.58 -19.38 -2.53
N ILE A 167 -3.45 -18.89 -3.04
CA ILE A 167 -3.40 -18.06 -4.24
C ILE A 167 -3.22 -18.91 -5.50
N ASN A 168 -3.74 -18.40 -6.63
CA ASN A 168 -3.49 -18.94 -7.96
C ASN A 168 -2.64 -17.92 -8.71
N TRP A 169 -1.45 -18.32 -9.14
CA TRP A 169 -0.48 -17.44 -9.79
C TRP A 169 -0.94 -16.88 -11.14
N GLU A 170 -1.95 -17.50 -11.77
CA GLU A 170 -2.51 -17.04 -13.05
C GLU A 170 -3.59 -15.95 -12.88
N LYS A 171 -4.03 -15.71 -11.64
CA LYS A 171 -5.11 -14.76 -11.32
C LYS A 171 -4.57 -13.54 -10.59
N GLY A 172 -5.19 -12.40 -10.85
CA GLY A 172 -4.82 -11.15 -10.19
C GLY A 172 -5.35 -11.07 -8.76
N VAL A 173 -4.80 -10.14 -7.96
CA VAL A 173 -5.16 -9.96 -6.54
C VAL A 173 -6.68 -9.81 -6.32
N ALA A 174 -7.37 -9.10 -7.20
CA ALA A 174 -8.81 -8.85 -7.09
C ALA A 174 -9.68 -10.11 -7.17
N GLU A 175 -9.15 -11.21 -7.71
CA GLU A 175 -9.85 -12.50 -7.80
C GLU A 175 -9.64 -13.38 -6.56
N HIS A 176 -8.88 -12.92 -5.58
CA HIS A 176 -8.61 -13.64 -4.34
C HIS A 176 -9.36 -13.00 -3.18
N LEU A 177 -9.98 -13.85 -2.35
CA LEU A 177 -10.57 -13.39 -1.10
C LEU A 177 -9.50 -13.36 -0.01
N PRO A 178 -9.36 -12.24 0.72
CA PRO A 178 -8.46 -12.17 1.86
C PRO A 178 -8.97 -13.07 2.98
N GLN A 179 -8.04 -13.77 3.64
CA GLN A 179 -8.34 -14.65 4.77
C GLN A 179 -8.30 -13.88 6.10
N ASP A 180 -7.38 -12.92 6.20
CA ASP A 180 -7.21 -12.10 7.40
C ASP A 180 -6.60 -10.73 7.05
N SER A 181 -6.42 -9.84 8.02
CA SER A 181 -5.78 -8.54 7.78
C SER A 181 -5.19 -7.88 9.02
N ILE A 182 -4.22 -7.00 8.79
CA ILE A 182 -3.83 -5.95 9.73
C ILE A 182 -4.55 -4.67 9.31
N ALA A 183 -5.17 -3.99 10.27
CA ALA A 183 -5.77 -2.68 10.07
C ALA A 183 -5.12 -1.68 11.02
N LEU A 184 -4.57 -0.60 10.46
CA LEU A 184 -4.10 0.55 11.22
C LEU A 184 -4.99 1.76 10.92
N GLN A 185 -5.23 2.59 11.94
CA GLN A 185 -5.84 3.90 11.76
C GLN A 185 -4.80 4.97 12.07
N GLN A 186 -4.71 5.99 11.21
CA GLN A 186 -3.92 7.19 11.50
C GLN A 186 -4.62 8.03 12.57
N ASP A 187 -3.83 8.43 13.57
CA ASP A 187 -4.22 9.36 14.61
C ASP A 187 -4.04 10.81 14.12
N PRO A 188 -4.76 11.82 14.66
CA PRO A 188 -4.57 13.22 14.28
C PRO A 188 -3.15 13.75 14.54
N SER A 189 -2.39 13.10 15.43
CA SER A 189 -0.97 13.37 15.67
C SER A 189 -0.02 12.90 14.56
N GLY A 190 -0.52 12.16 13.56
CA GLY A 190 0.27 11.56 12.49
C GLY A 190 0.85 10.18 12.80
N GLY A 191 0.62 9.65 14.01
CA GLY A 191 0.96 8.27 14.37
C GLY A 191 -0.09 7.25 13.91
N PHE A 192 0.17 5.97 14.17
CA PHE A 192 -0.78 4.89 13.89
C PHE A 192 -1.25 4.17 15.17
N VAL A 193 -2.52 3.79 15.16
CA VAL A 193 -3.14 2.93 16.18
C VAL A 193 -3.59 1.63 15.53
N LEU A 194 -3.21 0.51 16.13
CA LEU A 194 -3.65 -0.82 15.70
C LEU A 194 -5.14 -1.00 15.98
N LYS A 195 -5.93 -1.25 14.93
CA LYS A 195 -7.36 -1.57 15.04
C LYS A 195 -7.63 -3.05 15.13
N SER A 196 -6.96 -3.82 14.28
CA SER A 196 -7.06 -5.26 14.28
C SER A 196 -5.78 -5.87 13.75
N ALA A 197 -5.37 -6.97 14.35
CA ALA A 197 -4.37 -7.87 13.80
C ALA A 197 -4.75 -9.31 14.16
N PRO A 198 -4.32 -10.29 13.36
CA PRO A 198 -4.53 -11.69 13.70
C PRO A 198 -3.78 -12.05 14.98
N PRO A 199 -4.34 -12.87 15.88
CA PRO A 199 -3.69 -13.21 17.16
C PRO A 199 -2.41 -14.03 16.98
N TYR A 200 -2.22 -14.64 15.81
CA TYR A 200 -1.01 -15.39 15.47
C TYR A 200 0.10 -14.52 14.87
N LEU A 201 -0.13 -13.22 14.65
CA LEU A 201 0.82 -12.34 13.96
C LEU A 201 2.07 -12.13 14.81
N TRP A 202 3.23 -12.51 14.26
CA TRP A 202 4.55 -12.29 14.88
C TRP A 202 5.60 -12.01 13.79
N PRO A 203 5.59 -10.79 13.20
CA PRO A 203 6.51 -10.43 12.13
C PRO A 203 7.97 -10.43 12.60
N GLU A 204 8.90 -10.28 11.66
CA GLU A 204 10.33 -10.14 12.01
C GLU A 204 10.55 -8.89 12.89
N TYR A 205 9.90 -7.79 12.51
CA TYR A 205 9.90 -6.54 13.27
C TYR A 205 8.59 -5.81 13.07
N HIS A 206 8.17 -5.08 14.10
CA HIS A 206 7.08 -4.12 14.00
C HIS A 206 7.28 -2.94 14.95
N HIS A 207 6.86 -1.76 14.49
CA HIS A 207 6.78 -0.54 15.27
C HIS A 207 5.43 0.12 14.98
N THR A 208 4.42 -0.21 15.78
CA THR A 208 3.02 0.20 15.53
C THR A 208 2.82 1.70 15.45
N PRO A 209 3.37 2.55 16.35
CA PRO A 209 3.21 4.02 16.26
C PRO A 209 3.65 4.63 14.92
N HIS A 210 4.65 4.03 14.27
CA HIS A 210 5.17 4.45 12.96
C HIS A 210 4.59 3.64 11.80
N GLY A 211 3.64 2.73 12.07
CA GLY A 211 3.03 1.87 11.06
C GLY A 211 4.04 0.96 10.38
N GLU A 212 5.15 0.62 11.03
CA GLU A 212 6.19 -0.18 10.41
C GLU A 212 6.00 -1.65 10.74
N PHE A 213 5.93 -2.49 9.70
CA PHE A 213 5.89 -3.93 9.82
C PHE A 213 6.84 -4.50 8.77
N TYR A 214 7.73 -5.41 9.16
CA TYR A 214 8.65 -6.07 8.25
C TYR A 214 8.39 -7.57 8.27
N PHE A 215 7.98 -8.09 7.11
CA PHE A 215 7.75 -9.51 6.90
C PHE A 215 8.90 -10.10 6.10
N LYS A 216 9.51 -11.18 6.59
CA LYS A 216 10.56 -11.88 5.85
C LYS A 216 9.98 -12.50 4.59
N VAL A 217 10.55 -12.20 3.43
CA VAL A 217 10.08 -12.68 2.13
C VAL A 217 10.82 -13.97 1.77
N ILE A 218 10.05 -15.01 1.43
CA ILE A 218 10.59 -16.31 1.00
C ILE A 218 10.57 -16.40 -0.53
N ALA A 219 9.51 -15.90 -1.17
CA ALA A 219 9.38 -15.92 -2.61
C ALA A 219 8.64 -14.69 -3.12
N GLU A 220 8.97 -14.28 -4.33
CA GLU A 220 8.31 -13.21 -5.06
C GLU A 220 7.60 -13.79 -6.28
N GLY A 221 6.36 -13.38 -6.52
CA GLY A 221 5.68 -13.59 -7.79
C GLY A 221 5.22 -12.28 -8.42
N HIS A 222 4.35 -12.38 -9.42
CA HIS A 222 3.90 -11.22 -10.19
C HIS A 222 3.16 -10.21 -9.31
N ASP A 223 2.07 -10.65 -8.69
CA ASP A 223 1.19 -9.78 -7.89
C ASP A 223 1.32 -10.01 -6.37
N PHE A 224 1.94 -11.12 -5.98
CA PHE A 224 2.02 -11.54 -4.59
C PHE A 224 3.46 -11.70 -4.13
N VAL A 225 3.69 -11.42 -2.85
CA VAL A 225 4.90 -11.84 -2.14
C VAL A 225 4.52 -12.89 -1.10
N LYS A 226 5.29 -13.98 -1.06
CA LYS A 226 5.16 -15.03 -0.06
C LYS A 226 6.04 -14.68 1.13
N VAL A 227 5.44 -14.52 2.30
CA VAL A 227 6.13 -14.02 3.48
C VAL A 227 5.90 -14.89 4.71
N VAL A 228 6.81 -14.79 5.68
CA VAL A 228 6.64 -15.33 7.04
C VAL A 228 5.89 -14.30 7.88
N VAL A 229 4.70 -14.66 8.37
CA VAL A 229 3.89 -13.81 9.26
C VAL A 229 4.06 -14.13 10.74
N ASN A 230 4.63 -15.30 11.06
CA ASN A 230 4.97 -15.66 12.41
C ASN A 230 6.36 -16.30 12.44
N GLN A 231 7.35 -15.56 12.92
CA GLN A 231 8.75 -16.03 13.01
C GLN A 231 8.93 -17.18 14.01
N LYS A 232 8.06 -17.31 15.02
CA LYS A 232 8.12 -18.37 16.04
C LYS A 232 7.61 -19.71 15.52
N THR A 233 6.56 -19.70 14.69
CA THR A 233 5.94 -20.91 14.14
C THR A 233 6.38 -21.21 12.70
N GLY A 234 6.98 -20.24 12.01
CA GLY A 234 7.28 -20.32 10.59
C GLY A 234 6.04 -20.21 9.70
N GLN A 235 4.91 -19.72 10.23
CA GLN A 235 3.68 -19.58 9.45
C GLN A 235 3.88 -18.60 8.31
N ILE A 236 3.42 -19.01 7.12
CA ILE A 236 3.52 -18.24 5.89
C ILE A 236 2.16 -17.75 5.42
N THR A 237 2.17 -16.64 4.67
CA THR A 237 0.99 -16.13 3.95
C THR A 237 1.44 -15.44 2.67
N TYR A 238 0.49 -15.00 1.84
CA TYR A 238 0.76 -14.15 0.70
C TYR A 238 0.22 -12.74 0.94
N LEU A 239 0.97 -11.72 0.51
CA LEU A 239 0.59 -10.31 0.55
C LEU A 239 0.55 -9.73 -0.86
N ASP A 240 -0.30 -8.73 -1.07
CA ASP A 240 -0.34 -7.94 -2.30
C ASP A 240 0.96 -7.12 -2.43
N LYS A 241 1.76 -7.43 -3.45
CA LYS A 241 3.06 -6.80 -3.68
C LYS A 241 2.93 -5.30 -3.93
N ASN A 242 1.80 -4.86 -4.50
CA ASN A 242 1.59 -3.48 -4.91
C ASN A 242 1.18 -2.56 -3.74
N LYS A 243 0.92 -3.11 -2.55
CA LYS A 243 0.51 -2.36 -1.34
C LYS A 243 1.62 -2.13 -0.33
N GLY A 244 2.87 -2.24 -0.78
CA GLY A 244 4.03 -2.05 0.06
C GLY A 244 5.30 -1.98 -0.75
N LYS A 245 6.42 -2.03 -0.04
CA LYS A 245 7.75 -2.02 -0.64
C LYS A 245 8.42 -3.34 -0.35
N LEU A 246 8.81 -4.03 -1.41
CA LEU A 246 9.78 -5.12 -1.32
C LEU A 246 11.18 -4.50 -1.17
N LEU A 247 11.89 -4.93 -0.14
CA LEU A 247 13.24 -4.52 0.20
C LEU A 247 14.12 -5.75 0.12
N HIS A 248 14.90 -5.86 -0.95
CA HIS A 248 15.87 -6.95 -1.03
C HIS A 248 17.00 -6.74 -0.01
N TRP A 249 17.71 -7.81 0.34
CA TRP A 249 18.81 -7.73 1.30
C TRP A 249 19.79 -6.58 1.05
N PRO A 250 20.29 -6.34 -0.19
CA PRO A 250 21.19 -5.22 -0.42
C PRO A 250 20.58 -3.86 -0.05
N GLU A 251 19.32 -3.65 -0.41
CA GLU A 251 18.60 -2.39 -0.15
C GLU A 251 18.28 -2.20 1.33
N PHE A 252 17.95 -3.30 2.02
CA PHE A 252 17.70 -3.30 3.45
C PHE A 252 18.99 -3.01 4.24
N LEU A 253 20.10 -3.69 3.91
CA LEU A 253 21.37 -3.51 4.62
C LEU A 253 21.87 -2.07 4.53
N LEU A 254 21.66 -1.40 3.40
CA LEU A 254 22.04 0.00 3.22
C LEU A 254 21.15 1.00 3.98
N GLN A 255 20.01 0.56 4.53
CA GLN A 255 19.15 1.39 5.39
C GLN A 255 19.52 1.28 6.88
N LEU A 256 20.40 0.33 7.23
CA LEU A 256 20.78 0.10 8.62
C LEU A 256 21.79 1.16 9.09
N ASN A 257 21.60 1.62 10.32
CA ASN A 257 22.55 2.52 10.97
C ASN A 257 23.86 1.82 11.32
N ALA A 258 23.80 0.53 11.64
CA ALA A 258 24.96 -0.29 11.95
C ALA A 258 24.66 -1.78 11.77
N ILE A 259 25.72 -2.55 11.54
CA ILE A 259 25.70 -4.01 11.62
C ILE A 259 26.74 -4.49 12.62
N THR A 260 26.55 -5.72 13.10
CA THR A 260 27.49 -6.42 13.97
C THR A 260 27.93 -7.72 13.32
N LEU A 261 29.17 -8.14 13.59
CA LEU A 261 29.67 -9.41 13.10
C LEU A 261 29.29 -10.51 14.10
N LEU A 262 28.82 -11.65 13.58
CA LEU A 262 28.43 -12.77 14.42
C LEU A 262 29.67 -13.40 15.07
N ALA A 263 29.63 -13.59 16.39
CA ALA A 263 30.73 -14.22 17.14
C ALA A 263 30.99 -15.67 16.68
N GLU A 264 29.97 -16.35 16.19
CA GLU A 264 30.04 -17.71 15.63
C GLU A 264 30.78 -17.76 14.28
N HIS A 265 30.89 -16.62 13.59
CA HIS A 265 31.54 -16.47 12.29
C HIS A 265 32.50 -15.28 12.32
N PRO A 266 33.61 -15.38 13.09
CA PRO A 266 34.55 -14.29 13.22
C PRO A 266 35.17 -13.99 11.86
N GLN A 267 35.06 -12.74 11.43
CA GLN A 267 35.56 -12.27 10.16
C GLN A 267 36.32 -10.95 10.34
N SER A 268 37.42 -10.81 9.63
CA SER A 268 38.21 -9.57 9.60
C SER A 268 37.82 -8.72 8.40
N LEU A 269 37.95 -7.40 8.56
CA LEU A 269 37.77 -6.44 7.50
C LEU A 269 38.80 -6.65 6.38
N ARG A 270 38.36 -6.46 5.15
CA ARG A 270 39.15 -6.69 3.94
C ARG A 270 39.32 -5.44 3.11
N LEU A 271 40.46 -5.31 2.43
CA LEU A 271 40.72 -4.19 1.52
C LEU A 271 39.88 -4.24 0.24
N LYS A 272 39.49 -5.45 -0.21
CA LYS A 272 38.72 -5.68 -1.45
C LYS A 272 37.63 -6.73 -1.19
N PRO A 273 36.56 -6.78 -2.01
CA PRO A 273 35.49 -7.77 -1.91
C PRO A 273 35.93 -9.15 -2.46
N LEU A 274 37.02 -9.69 -1.91
CA LEU A 274 37.65 -10.93 -2.36
C LEU A 274 38.17 -11.71 -1.14
N ALA A 275 37.95 -13.02 -1.12
CA ALA A 275 38.34 -13.88 0.00
C ALA A 275 39.87 -13.94 0.26
N HIS A 276 40.69 -13.57 -0.73
CA HIS A 276 42.15 -13.58 -0.64
C HIS A 276 42.76 -12.17 -0.54
N SER A 277 41.95 -11.11 -0.35
CA SER A 277 42.50 -9.76 -0.21
C SER A 277 43.20 -9.56 1.13
N GLY A 278 44.08 -8.56 1.20
CA GLY A 278 44.69 -8.11 2.45
C GLY A 278 43.65 -7.76 3.51
N LEU A 279 44.04 -8.00 4.77
CA LEU A 279 43.22 -7.78 5.96
C LEU A 279 43.52 -6.41 6.58
N LEU A 280 42.49 -5.82 7.19
CA LEU A 280 42.61 -4.64 8.04
C LEU A 280 42.65 -5.11 9.50
N SER A 281 43.71 -4.73 10.21
CA SER A 281 43.92 -5.11 11.62
C SER A 281 43.47 -3.98 12.56
N GLU A 282 42.25 -3.51 12.39
CA GLU A 282 41.64 -2.51 13.27
C GLU A 282 40.56 -3.16 14.13
N ALA A 283 40.53 -2.80 15.41
CA ALA A 283 39.39 -3.10 16.26
C ALA A 283 38.21 -2.23 15.82
N TYR A 284 37.01 -2.81 15.79
CA TYR A 284 35.80 -2.15 15.35
C TYR A 284 34.70 -2.34 16.39
N GLU A 285 34.03 -1.24 16.75
CA GLU A 285 32.85 -1.29 17.63
C GLU A 285 31.55 -1.19 16.83
N ARG A 286 31.57 -0.40 15.76
CA ARG A 286 30.40 -0.17 14.92
C ARG A 286 30.77 -0.12 13.44
N LEU A 287 30.07 -0.93 12.66
CA LEU A 287 30.26 -1.02 11.21
C LEU A 287 29.03 -0.42 10.52
N ILE A 288 29.24 0.61 9.71
CA ILE A 288 28.18 1.31 8.98
C ILE A 288 28.18 0.81 7.53
N PRO A 289 27.09 0.20 7.03
CA PRO A 289 26.95 -0.20 5.64
C PRO A 289 27.10 0.99 4.66
N LEU A 290 27.92 0.82 3.62
CA LEU A 290 28.15 1.84 2.58
C LEU A 290 27.74 1.37 1.18
N ALA A 291 28.09 0.14 0.81
CA ALA A 291 27.79 -0.42 -0.51
C ALA A 291 27.72 -1.95 -0.44
N VAL A 292 26.94 -2.56 -1.33
CA VAL A 292 26.83 -4.03 -1.45
C VAL A 292 27.33 -4.46 -2.82
N GLN A 293 28.21 -5.45 -2.86
CA GLN A 293 28.73 -6.07 -4.07
C GLN A 293 28.70 -7.60 -3.95
N GLY A 294 27.66 -8.22 -4.50
CA GLY A 294 27.43 -9.66 -4.36
C GLY A 294 27.30 -10.04 -2.88
N ASP A 295 28.16 -10.94 -2.42
CA ASP A 295 28.20 -11.41 -1.03
C ASP A 295 28.96 -10.49 -0.07
N TRP A 296 29.51 -9.39 -0.59
CA TRP A 296 30.35 -8.46 0.16
C TRP A 296 29.63 -7.15 0.45
N LEU A 297 29.85 -6.65 1.66
CA LEU A 297 29.34 -5.39 2.14
C LEU A 297 30.53 -4.49 2.49
N GLN A 298 30.62 -3.36 1.82
CA GLN A 298 31.54 -2.30 2.19
C GLN A 298 31.00 -1.61 3.43
N VAL A 299 31.85 -1.42 4.43
CA VAL A 299 31.51 -0.80 5.69
C VAL A 299 32.52 0.27 6.05
N ALA A 300 32.04 1.33 6.69
CA ALA A 300 32.87 2.27 7.41
C ALA A 300 32.99 1.83 8.87
N VAL A 301 34.22 1.83 9.38
CA VAL A 301 34.50 1.67 10.81
C VAL A 301 34.37 3.03 11.46
N ARG A 302 33.54 3.10 12.51
CA ARG A 302 33.41 4.30 13.33
C ARG A 302 33.97 4.01 14.73
N ASN A 303 34.92 4.83 15.15
CA ASN A 303 35.45 4.81 16.51
C ASN A 303 34.56 5.66 17.44
N ASP A 304 34.73 5.52 18.75
CA ASP A 304 34.02 6.24 19.82
C ASP A 304 33.84 7.76 19.58
N LYS A 305 34.81 8.39 18.90
CA LYS A 305 34.79 9.83 18.58
C LYS A 305 33.93 10.18 17.35
N GLN A 306 33.14 9.25 16.83
CA GLN A 306 32.32 9.36 15.62
C GLN A 306 33.05 9.71 14.32
N GLN A 307 34.39 9.78 14.34
CA GLN A 307 35.22 9.97 13.16
C GLN A 307 35.38 8.64 12.42
N THR A 308 35.16 8.69 11.11
CA THR A 308 35.37 7.56 10.20
C THR A 308 36.85 7.25 10.14
N SER A 309 37.31 6.13 10.71
CA SER A 309 38.75 5.80 10.71
C SER A 309 39.15 5.18 9.38
N THR A 310 38.40 4.16 8.94
CA THR A 310 38.80 3.27 7.85
C THR A 310 37.58 2.64 7.19
N GLN A 311 37.67 2.38 5.88
CA GLN A 311 36.68 1.61 5.14
C GLN A 311 37.22 0.22 4.82
N GLY A 312 36.35 -0.79 4.86
CA GLY A 312 36.71 -2.16 4.52
C GLY A 312 35.50 -2.94 4.01
N TRP A 313 35.76 -4.18 3.63
CA TRP A 313 34.75 -5.12 3.15
C TRP A 313 34.58 -6.25 4.14
N VAL A 314 33.33 -6.62 4.41
CA VAL A 314 32.94 -7.79 5.19
C VAL A 314 32.03 -8.66 4.34
N ARG A 315 31.99 -9.97 4.60
CA ARG A 315 31.08 -10.85 3.90
C ARG A 315 29.76 -10.88 4.67
N TRP A 316 28.66 -10.47 4.04
CA TRP A 316 27.37 -10.38 4.72
C TRP A 316 26.54 -11.66 4.61
N ARG A 317 26.79 -12.45 3.56
CA ARG A 317 26.19 -13.78 3.38
C ARG A 317 27.17 -14.80 2.81
N ASP A 318 26.91 -16.06 3.07
CA ASP A 318 27.51 -17.18 2.37
C ASP A 318 26.42 -18.18 2.00
N HIS A 319 26.15 -18.29 0.70
CA HIS A 319 25.04 -19.09 0.17
C HIS A 319 23.72 -18.68 0.85
N GLU A 320 23.17 -19.56 1.70
CA GLU A 320 21.89 -19.37 2.38
C GLU A 320 22.02 -18.86 3.82
N LYS A 321 23.24 -18.54 4.27
CA LYS A 321 23.52 -18.12 5.65
C LYS A 321 23.91 -16.66 5.71
N LEU A 322 23.32 -15.94 6.66
CA LEU A 322 23.72 -14.59 7.01
C LEU A 322 24.95 -14.67 7.94
N LEU A 323 25.98 -13.86 7.67
CA LEU A 323 27.22 -13.83 8.47
C LEU A 323 27.32 -12.61 9.39
N ILE A 324 26.28 -11.78 9.39
CA ILE A 324 26.19 -10.54 10.14
C ILE A 324 24.88 -10.52 10.94
N ALA A 325 24.84 -9.74 12.00
CA ALA A 325 23.62 -9.38 12.68
C ALA A 325 23.23 -7.94 12.33
N TYR A 326 21.93 -7.71 12.27
CA TYR A 326 21.32 -6.41 12.00
C TYR A 326 20.36 -6.04 13.12
N HIS A 327 20.16 -4.73 13.28
CA HIS A 327 19.21 -4.18 14.23
C HIS A 327 18.34 -3.17 13.48
N PHE A 328 17.02 -3.28 13.64
CA PHE A 328 16.12 -2.25 13.16
C PHE A 328 16.37 -0.97 13.96
N SER A 329 16.39 0.16 13.26
CA SER A 329 16.55 1.48 13.90
C SER A 329 15.27 1.77 14.66
N ASP A 330 15.35 1.85 15.99
CA ASP A 330 14.25 2.31 16.84
C ASP A 330 14.04 3.84 16.77
#